data_AF-A0A7W2BJD6-F1
#
_entry.id   AF-A0A7W2BJD6-F1
#
_cell.length_a   1.000
_cell.length_b   1.000
_cell.length_c   1.000
_cell.angle_alpha   90.00
_cell.angle_beta   90.00
_cell.angle_gamma   90.00
#
_symmetry.space_group_name_H-M   'P 1'
#
loop_
_entity.id
_entity.type
_entity.pdbx_description
1 polymer ?
#
loop_
_entity_poly.entity_id
_entity_poly.type
_entity_poly.pdbx_seq_one_letter_code
_entity_poly.pdbx_strand_id
1 'polypeptide(L)'
;MTRLNPQTTPRHELRAEKARRNKEAALNAFIGKKAEIDERLARLQSLSDEHFKCHPDEIGWATVGSLEHYASLLKRITDSAFGEGEHAE
;
A
#
# COMPACT_ATOMS: atom_id res chain seq x y z
N MET A 1 -49.72 -22.40 -14.80
CA MET A 1 -49.06 -22.12 -13.51
C MET A 1 -47.85 -21.23 -13.77
N THR A 2 -48.06 -19.92 -13.83
CA THR A 2 -46.97 -18.96 -13.99
C THR A 2 -46.24 -18.91 -12.66
N ARG A 3 -45.07 -19.54 -12.57
CA ARG A 3 -44.19 -19.34 -11.42
C ARG A 3 -43.84 -17.86 -11.43
N LEU A 4 -44.44 -17.08 -10.53
CA LEU A 4 -43.94 -15.74 -10.22
C LEU A 4 -42.47 -15.93 -9.91
N ASN A 5 -41.58 -15.39 -10.76
CA ASN A 5 -40.20 -15.24 -10.36
C ASN A 5 -40.23 -14.51 -9.00
N PRO A 6 -39.58 -15.02 -7.95
CA PRO A 6 -39.44 -14.31 -6.69
C PRO A 6 -38.47 -13.16 -6.97
N GLN A 7 -38.99 -12.15 -7.66
CA GLN A 7 -38.24 -11.05 -8.19
C GLN A 7 -37.56 -10.33 -7.03
N THR A 8 -36.30 -10.00 -7.26
CA THR A 8 -35.54 -8.96 -6.56
C THR A 8 -36.48 -7.92 -5.97
N THR A 9 -36.69 -7.98 -4.66
CA THR A 9 -37.49 -6.95 -3.99
C THR A 9 -36.75 -5.61 -4.13
N PRO A 10 -37.45 -4.46 -4.15
CA PRO A 10 -36.81 -3.13 -4.22
C PRO A 10 -35.72 -2.95 -3.15
N ARG A 11 -35.88 -3.61 -2.00
CA ARG A 11 -34.90 -3.62 -0.91
C ARG A 11 -33.63 -4.41 -1.25
N HIS A 12 -33.73 -5.50 -2.00
CA HIS A 12 -32.61 -6.27 -2.50
C HIS A 12 -31.82 -5.47 -3.55
N GLU A 13 -32.52 -4.80 -4.48
CA GLU A 13 -31.91 -3.95 -5.51
C GLU A 13 -31.16 -2.76 -4.91
N LEU A 14 -31.77 -2.07 -3.94
CA LEU A 14 -31.12 -0.98 -3.21
C LEU A 14 -29.87 -1.43 -2.45
N ARG A 15 -29.89 -2.66 -1.87
CA ARG A 15 -28.72 -3.24 -1.20
C ARG A 15 -27.62 -3.60 -2.20
N ALA A 16 -27.97 -4.21 -3.33
CA ALA A 16 -27.03 -4.54 -4.39
C ALA A 16 -26.36 -3.28 -4.96
N GLU A 17 -27.14 -2.22 -5.21
CA GLU A 17 -26.62 -0.94 -5.69
C GLU A 17 -25.75 -0.23 -4.64
N LYS A 18 -26.11 -0.31 -3.36
CA LYS A 18 -25.25 0.18 -2.27
C LYS A 18 -23.93 -0.59 -2.20
N ALA A 19 -23.96 -1.92 -2.34
CA ALA A 19 -22.76 -2.75 -2.33
C ALA A 19 -21.86 -2.43 -3.54
N ARG A 20 -22.44 -2.22 -4.73
CA ARG A 20 -21.72 -1.80 -5.94
C ARG A 20 -20.98 -0.49 -5.72
N ARG A 21 -21.70 0.54 -5.25
CA ARG A 21 -21.11 1.86 -4.95
C ARG A 21 -20.03 1.79 -3.88
N ASN A 22 -20.23 0.98 -2.84
CA ASN A 22 -19.22 0.79 -1.80
C ASN A 22 -17.95 0.11 -2.34
N LYS A 23 -18.10 -0.89 -3.22
CA LYS A 23 -16.98 -1.55 -3.87
C LYS A 23 -16.20 -0.58 -4.77
N GLU A 24 -16.90 0.25 -5.52
CA GLU A 24 -16.30 1.28 -6.36
C GLU A 24 -15.54 2.32 -5.53
N ALA A 25 -16.13 2.78 -4.42
CA ALA A 25 -15.46 3.70 -3.49
C ALA A 25 -14.20 3.07 -2.87
N ALA A 26 -14.27 1.79 -2.46
CA ALA A 26 -13.11 1.07 -1.93
C ALA A 26 -12.02 0.88 -2.99
N LEU A 27 -12.37 0.59 -4.24
CA LEU A 27 -11.42 0.47 -5.34
C LEU A 27 -10.71 1.80 -5.61
N ASN A 28 -11.46 2.90 -5.66
CA ASN A 28 -10.89 4.23 -5.87
C ASN A 28 -9.95 4.62 -4.72
N ALA A 29 -10.35 4.34 -3.47
CA ALA A 29 -9.52 4.58 -2.30
C ALA A 29 -8.24 3.73 -2.33
N PHE A 30 -8.34 2.46 -2.74
CA PHE A 30 -7.20 1.57 -2.89
C PHE A 30 -6.22 2.08 -3.95
N ILE A 31 -6.70 2.46 -5.14
CA ILE A 31 -5.86 3.01 -6.22
C ILE A 31 -5.16 4.28 -5.74
N GLY A 32 -5.88 5.19 -5.08
CA GLY A 32 -5.30 6.40 -4.52
C GLY A 32 -4.18 6.10 -3.51
N LYS A 33 -4.43 5.18 -2.58
CA LYS A 33 -3.41 4.80 -1.58
C LYS A 33 -2.22 4.08 -2.19
N LYS A 34 -2.43 3.24 -3.20
CA LYS A 34 -1.35 2.60 -3.94
C LYS A 34 -0.50 3.65 -4.66
N ALA A 35 -1.11 4.59 -5.36
CA ALA A 35 -0.39 5.66 -6.06
C ALA A 35 0.46 6.52 -5.10
N GLU A 36 -0.07 6.87 -3.92
CA GLU A 36 0.68 7.57 -2.88
C GLU A 36 1.92 6.77 -2.41
N ILE A 37 1.80 5.44 -2.28
CA ILE A 37 2.92 4.57 -1.91
C ILE A 37 3.94 4.47 -3.06
N ASP A 38 3.47 4.25 -4.27
CA ASP A 38 4.32 4.14 -5.48
C ASP A 38 5.16 5.42 -5.66
N GLU A 39 4.58 6.61 -5.44
CA GLU A 39 5.29 7.89 -5.50
C GLU A 39 6.42 7.97 -4.45
N ARG A 40 6.14 7.54 -3.22
CA ARG A 40 7.14 7.55 -2.14
C ARG A 40 8.28 6.56 -2.41
N LEU A 41 7.97 5.40 -2.95
CA LEU A 41 8.97 4.40 -3.35
C LEU A 41 9.85 4.93 -4.48
N ALA A 42 9.25 5.56 -5.50
CA ALA A 42 10.00 6.19 -6.58
C ALA A 42 10.96 7.27 -6.06
N ARG A 43 10.49 8.11 -5.12
CA ARG A 43 11.34 9.14 -4.49
C ARG A 43 12.50 8.54 -3.70
N LEU A 44 12.28 7.44 -2.97
CA LEU A 44 13.36 6.74 -2.26
C LEU A 44 14.36 6.11 -3.22
N GLN A 45 13.89 5.54 -4.34
CA GLN A 45 14.76 5.01 -5.38
C GLN A 45 15.65 6.10 -5.96
N SER A 46 15.08 7.25 -6.36
CA SER A 46 15.87 8.38 -6.86
C SER A 46 16.87 8.90 -5.82
N LEU A 47 16.49 8.93 -4.54
CA LEU A 47 17.43 9.30 -3.47
C LEU A 47 18.58 8.29 -3.34
N SER A 48 18.30 6.99 -3.50
CA SER A 48 19.32 5.94 -3.52
C SER A 48 20.25 6.09 -4.73
N ASP A 49 19.71 6.37 -5.91
CA ASP A 49 20.47 6.58 -7.14
C ASP A 49 21.40 7.81 -7.03
N GLU A 50 20.97 8.84 -6.27
CA GLU A 50 21.78 10.01 -5.90
C GLU A 50 22.71 9.76 -4.70
N HIS A 51 22.99 8.50 -4.33
CA HIS A 51 23.83 8.11 -3.19
C HIS A 51 23.40 8.75 -1.86
N PHE A 52 22.09 8.88 -1.65
CA PHE A 52 21.49 9.61 -0.52
C PHE A 52 21.99 11.05 -0.37
N LYS A 53 22.46 11.65 -1.47
CA LYS A 53 23.07 12.99 -1.53
C LYS A 53 24.32 13.13 -0.65
N CYS A 54 25.02 12.04 -0.39
CA CYS A 54 26.27 12.05 0.35
C CYS A 54 27.46 12.07 -0.60
N HIS A 55 28.38 13.03 -0.41
CA HIS A 55 29.66 13.01 -1.10
C HIS A 55 30.58 11.96 -0.44
N PRO A 56 31.39 11.19 -1.20
CA PRO A 56 32.28 10.16 -0.63
C PRO A 56 33.17 10.68 0.50
N ASP A 57 33.68 11.90 0.39
CA ASP A 57 34.56 12.52 1.39
C ASP A 57 33.83 12.94 2.68
N GLU A 58 32.49 12.99 2.66
CA GLU A 58 31.63 13.34 3.79
C GLU A 58 31.03 12.10 4.48
N ILE A 59 31.28 10.90 3.94
CA ILE A 59 30.76 9.66 4.52
C ILE A 59 31.46 9.36 5.84
N GLY A 60 30.65 9.23 6.89
CA GLY A 60 31.11 8.79 8.20
C GLY A 60 30.03 8.00 8.96
N TRP A 61 30.32 7.68 10.22
CA TRP A 61 29.43 6.87 11.06
C TRP A 61 28.04 7.49 11.26
N ALA A 62 27.93 8.82 11.28
CA ALA A 62 26.63 9.50 11.36
C ALA A 62 25.76 9.22 10.12
N THR A 63 26.37 9.18 8.93
CA THR A 63 25.71 8.82 7.68
C THR A 63 25.26 7.36 7.70
N VAL A 64 26.14 6.46 8.15
CA VAL A 64 25.82 5.03 8.30
C VAL A 64 24.63 4.83 9.24
N GLY A 65 24.63 5.48 10.42
CA GLY A 65 23.50 5.38 11.36
C GLY A 65 22.18 5.92 10.79
N SER A 66 22.23 6.95 9.94
CA SER A 66 21.03 7.46 9.25
C SER A 66 20.48 6.44 8.24
N LEU A 67 21.36 5.78 7.48
CA LEU A 67 20.96 4.73 6.54
C LEU A 67 20.45 3.46 7.23
N GLU A 68 21.05 3.09 8.37
CA GLU A 68 20.58 1.98 9.19
C GLU A 68 19.15 2.23 9.68
N HIS A 69 18.84 3.47 10.09
CA HIS A 69 17.47 3.84 10.46
C HIS A 69 16.50 3.65 9.29
N TYR A 70 16.83 4.13 8.09
CA TYR A 70 15.98 3.95 6.90
C TYR A 70 15.81 2.47 6.54
N ALA A 71 16.88 1.69 6.58
CA ALA A 71 16.84 0.25 6.32
C ALA A 71 15.92 -0.47 7.32
N SER A 72 15.97 -0.11 8.61
CA SER A 72 15.10 -0.70 9.64
C SER A 72 13.61 -0.42 9.39
N LEU A 73 13.27 0.79 8.93
CA LEU A 73 11.89 1.16 8.59
C LEU A 73 11.38 0.41 7.37
N LEU A 74 12.21 0.30 6.33
CA LEU A 74 11.88 -0.46 5.13
C LEU A 74 11.72 -1.95 5.46
N LYS A 75 12.62 -2.52 6.25
CA LYS A 75 12.51 -3.90 6.73
C LYS A 75 11.20 -4.16 7.44
N ARG A 76 10.79 -3.28 8.37
CA ARG A 76 9.52 -3.46 9.09
C ARG A 76 8.30 -3.42 8.16
N ILE A 77 8.36 -2.59 7.12
CA ILE A 77 7.30 -2.51 6.10
C ILE A 77 7.26 -3.79 5.26
N THR A 78 8.42 -4.28 4.80
CA THR A 78 8.49 -5.52 4.01
C THR A 78 8.10 -6.74 4.83
N ASP A 79 8.60 -6.87 6.05
CA ASP A 79 8.25 -7.95 6.97
C ASP A 79 6.72 -8.01 7.17
N SER A 80 6.07 -6.85 7.36
CA SER A 80 4.62 -6.78 7.51
C SER A 80 3.86 -7.08 6.21
N ALA A 81 4.44 -6.81 5.05
CA ALA A 81 3.80 -7.01 3.75
C ALA A 81 3.91 -8.46 3.26
N PHE A 82 5.00 -9.14 3.60
CA PHE A 82 5.31 -10.50 3.17
C PHE A 82 5.14 -11.55 4.28
N GLY A 83 4.88 -11.12 5.52
CA GLY A 83 4.78 -12.02 6.67
C GLY A 83 6.14 -12.54 7.17
N GLU A 84 7.24 -11.85 6.84
CA GLU A 84 8.62 -12.28 7.09
C GLU A 84 9.15 -11.93 8.52
N GLY A 85 8.27 -11.45 9.41
CA GLY A 85 8.58 -11.09 10.82
C GLY A 85 8.54 -12.28 11.79
N GLU A 86 8.29 -12.05 13.09
CA GLU A 86 8.19 -13.08 14.16
C GLU A 86 7.16 -14.23 13.92
N HIS A 87 6.50 -14.25 12.75
CA HIS A 87 5.57 -15.30 12.31
C HIS A 87 5.97 -15.95 10.97
N ALA A 88 7.19 -15.74 10.48
CA ALA A 88 7.76 -16.53 9.40
C ALA A 88 8.21 -17.89 9.97
N GLU A 89 7.28 -18.84 10.08
CA GLU A 89 7.59 -20.27 10.26
C GLU A 89 8.10 -20.90 8.95
#